data_AF-A0A916Q0J8-F1
#
_entry.id   AF-A0A916Q0J8-F1
#
_cell.length_a   1.000
_cell.length_b   1.000
_cell.length_c   1.000
_cell.angle_alpha   90.00
_cell.angle_beta   90.00
_cell.angle_gamma   90.00
#
_symmetry.space_group_name_H-M   'P 1'
#
loop_
_entity.id
_entity.type
_entity.pdbx_description
1 polymer ?
#
loop_
_entity_poly.entity_id
_entity_poly.type
_entity_poly.pdbx_seq_one_letter_code
_entity_poly.pdbx_strand_id
1 'polypeptide(L)' 'MKYFFLSQGWQLRRVWEVSGLWNDMAWRRKPIIIPIGVYLVDEKEEMLLYKVEEVI' A
#
# COMPACT_ATOMS: atom_id res chain seq x y z
N MET A 1 3.34 11.32 -4.31
CA MET A 1 2.53 10.09 -4.49
C MET A 1 3.47 8.91 -4.48
N LYS A 2 3.12 7.79 -3.84
CA LYS A 2 3.97 6.58 -3.80
C LYS A 2 3.26 5.36 -4.40
N TYR A 3 4.04 4.42 -4.95
CA TYR A 3 3.54 3.24 -5.67
C TYR A 3 4.14 1.97 -5.06
N PHE A 4 3.31 0.94 -4.85
CA PHE A 4 3.73 -0.33 -4.26
C PHE A 4 2.95 -1.51 -4.87
N PHE A 5 3.62 -2.65 -5.00
CA PHE A 5 2.96 -3.93 -5.30
C PHE A 5 2.54 -4.59 -3.98
N LEU A 6 1.29 -5.07 -3.91
CA LEU A 6 0.78 -5.81 -2.75
C LEU A 6 0.20 -7.14 -3.22
N SER A 7 0.58 -8.22 -2.52
CA SER A 7 0.06 -9.56 -2.77
C SER A 7 -1.41 -9.69 -2.40
N GLN A 8 -2.09 -10.67 -3.01
CA GLN A 8 -3.49 -10.92 -2.72
C GLN A 8 -3.71 -11.23 -1.22
N GLY A 9 -4.76 -10.64 -0.63
CA GLY A 9 -5.10 -10.86 0.78
C GLY A 9 -4.29 -10.02 1.77
N TRP A 10 -3.47 -9.07 1.28
CA TRP A 10 -2.79 -8.11 2.13
C TRP A 10 -3.79 -7.38 3.04
N GLN A 11 -3.41 -7.20 4.30
CA GLN A 11 -4.18 -6.46 5.30
C GLN A 11 -3.45 -5.15 5.58
N LEU A 12 -4.20 -4.06 5.79
CA LEU A 12 -3.69 -2.83 6.42
C LEU A 12 -3.29 -3.14 7.87
N ARG A 13 -2.11 -3.76 8.05
CA ARG A 13 -1.38 -3.83 9.31
C ARG A 13 -0.02 -3.16 9.11
N ARG A 14 0.70 -2.96 10.22
CA ARG A 14 1.97 -2.25 10.41
C ARG A 14 3.12 -2.78 9.52
N VAL A 15 2.95 -2.73 8.20
CA VAL A 15 3.89 -3.18 7.14
C VAL A 15 4.31 -2.00 6.25
N TRP A 16 3.81 -0.80 6.53
CA TRP A 16 4.58 0.40 6.28
C TRP A 16 5.79 0.32 7.22
N GLU A 17 7.00 0.48 6.70
CA GLU A 17 8.32 0.47 7.38
C GLU A 17 8.30 0.80 8.88
N VAL A 18 9.32 0.41 9.66
CA VAL A 18 9.42 0.77 11.10
C VAL A 18 9.24 2.29 11.34
N SER A 19 9.55 3.11 10.34
CA SER A 19 9.36 4.57 10.24
C SER A 19 7.98 5.03 9.73
N GLY A 20 7.21 4.16 9.07
CA GLY A 20 5.81 4.33 8.64
C GLY A 20 5.53 5.57 7.79
N LEU A 21 5.26 5.39 6.49
CA LEU A 21 4.85 6.51 5.62
C LEU A 21 3.49 7.12 5.98
N TRP A 22 2.73 6.48 6.86
CA TRP A 22 1.42 6.93 7.26
C TRP A 22 1.21 6.75 8.77
N ASN A 23 0.90 7.84 9.44
CA ASN A 23 0.63 7.87 10.87
C ASN A 23 -0.87 8.10 11.13
N ASP A 24 -1.62 7.02 11.34
CA ASP A 24 -3.07 7.09 11.60
C ASP A 24 -3.42 8.01 12.79
N MET A 25 -2.56 8.12 13.80
CA MET A 25 -2.80 9.01 14.96
C MET A 25 -2.62 10.48 14.60
N ALA A 26 -1.63 10.80 13.76
CA ALA A 26 -1.39 12.17 13.30
C ALA A 26 -2.44 12.62 12.26
N TRP A 27 -2.80 11.73 11.34
CA TRP A 27 -3.68 12.03 10.19
C TRP A 27 -5.16 11.75 10.46
N ARG A 28 -5.48 11.05 11.56
CA ARG A 28 -6.84 10.68 12.01
C ARG A 28 -7.67 9.91 10.99
N ARG A 29 -7.01 9.30 10.00
CA ARG A 29 -7.62 8.48 8.95
C ARG A 29 -6.58 7.55 8.37
N LYS A 30 -7.05 6.49 7.72
CA LYS A 30 -6.22 5.63 6.88
C LYS A 30 -5.85 6.35 5.57
N PRO A 31 -4.74 5.97 4.91
CA PRO A 31 -4.40 6.52 3.62
C PRO A 31 -5.40 6.07 2.56
N ILE A 32 -5.58 6.91 1.54
CA ILE A 32 -6.27 6.56 0.31
C ILE A 32 -5.31 5.70 -0.53
N ILE A 33 -5.77 4.49 -0.82
CA ILE A 33 -5.04 3.48 -1.58
C ILE A 33 -5.91 3.09 -2.77
N ILE A 34 -5.39 3.29 -3.98
CA ILE A 34 -6.14 3.10 -5.23
C ILE A 34 -5.42 2.02 -6.07
N PRO A 35 -6.09 0.91 -6.43
CA PRO A 35 -5.53 -0.05 -7.36
C PRO A 35 -5.41 0.56 -8.76
N ILE A 36 -4.32 0.29 -9.46
CA ILE A 36 -4.03 0.87 -10.79
C ILE A 36 -4.06 -0.16 -11.93
N GLY A 37 -4.48 -1.40 -11.64
CA GLY A 37 -4.74 -2.43 -12.66
C GLY A 37 -3.49 -3.01 -13.32
N VAL A 38 -2.30 -2.79 -12.73
CA VAL A 38 -1.05 -3.42 -13.16
C VAL A 38 -0.76 -4.60 -12.26
N TYR A 39 -0.58 -5.77 -12.87
CA TYR A 39 -0.37 -7.03 -12.17
C TYR A 39 1.07 -7.49 -12.36
N LEU A 40 1.67 -7.97 -11.28
CA LEU A 40 2.90 -8.73 -11.32
C LEU A 40 2.54 -10.16 -10.90
N VAL A 41 2.72 -11.10 -11.82
CA VAL A 41 2.44 -12.52 -11.61
C VAL A 41 3.79 -13.23 -11.63
N ASP A 42 4.17 -13.81 -10.49
CA ASP A 42 5.26 -14.78 -10.39
C ASP A 42 4.65 -16.16 -10.12
N GLU A 43 5.41 -17.24 -10.28
CA GLU A 43 4.95 -18.64 -10.17
C GLU A 43 4.21 -18.97 -8.86
N LYS A 44 4.38 -18.13 -7.82
CA LYS A 44 3.83 -18.34 -6.47
C LYS A 44 2.85 -17.26 -6.02
N GLU A 45 2.89 -16.06 -6.60
CA GLU A 45 2.13 -14.92 -6.11
C GLU A 45 1.67 -13.99 -7.23
N GLU A 46 0.41 -13.55 -7.12
CA GLU A 46 -0.13 -12.44 -7.87
C GLU A 46 -0.14 -11.19 -6.99
N MET A 47 0.47 -10.13 -7.50
CA MET A 47 0.52 -8.82 -6.86
C MET A 47 -0.15 -7.78 -7.74
N LEU A 48 -0.90 -6.88 -7.11
CA LEU A 48 -1.50 -5.72 -7.76
C LEU A 48 -0.72 -4.47 -7.40
N LEU A 49 -0.55 -3.57 -8.36
CA LEU A 49 0.03 -2.26 -8.14
C LEU A 49 -1.01 -1.32 -7.52
N TYR A 50 -0.61 -0.62 -6.46
CA TYR A 50 -1.41 0.37 -5.76
C TYR A 50 -0.72 1.73 -5.75
N LYS A 51 -1.52 2.76 -5.93
CA LYS A 51 -1.16 4.16 -5.71
C LYS A 51 -1.61 4.57 -4.31
N VAL A 52 -0.70 5.17 -3.55
CA VAL A 52 -0.94 5.66 -2.21
C VAL A 52 -0.71 7.16 -2.20
N GLU A 53 -1.62 7.89 -1.56
CA GLU A 53 -1.42 9.33 -1.35
C GLU A 53 -0.13 9.61 -0.56
N GLU A 54 0.46 10.77 -0.80
CA GLU A 54 1.64 11.20 -0.06
C GLU A 54 1.25 12.30 0.91
N VAL A 55 1.83 12.22 2.09
CA VAL A 55 1.75 13.26 3.11
C VAL A 55 2.74 14.38 2.74
N ILE A 56 2.26 15.63 2.71
CA ILE A 56 3.10 16.83 2.69
C ILE A 56 3.41 17.24 4.12
#